data_AF-A0A098AYX4-F1
#
_entry.id   AF-A0A098AYX4-F1
#
_cell.length_a   1.000
_cell.length_b   1.000
_cell.length_c   1.000
_cell.angle_alpha   90.00
_cell.angle_beta   90.00
_cell.angle_gamma   90.00
#
_symmetry.space_group_name_H-M   'P 1'
#
loop_
_entity.id
_entity.type
_entity.pdbx_description
1 polymer ?
#
loop_
_entity_poly.entity_id
_entity_poly.type
_entity_poly.pdbx_seq_one_letter_code
_entity_poly.pdbx_strand_id
1 'polypeptide(L)' 'MAVINLLTKQYAVCIYIYGTRTFTSIPAEYHTPVKQYAATNYTLAQIDNALAKGYITEQEHAETMELVVS' A
#
# COMPACT_ATOMS: atom_id res chain seq x y z
N MET A 1 -17.64 -6.02 2.06
CA MET A 1 -18.28 -4.72 2.38
C MET A 1 -18.02 -3.76 1.24
N ALA A 2 -18.71 -2.61 1.15
CA ALA A 2 -18.30 -1.59 0.19
C ALA A 2 -16.94 -1.01 0.58
N VAL A 3 -15.98 -0.96 -0.35
CA VAL A 3 -14.68 -0.33 -0.13
C VAL A 3 -14.90 1.18 0.05
N ILE A 4 -14.46 1.72 1.18
CA ILE A 4 -14.57 3.14 1.48
C ILE A 4 -13.27 3.83 1.08
N ASN A 5 -13.35 4.80 0.17
CA ASN A 5 -12.17 5.52 -0.35
C ASN A 5 -11.36 6.19 0.76
N LEU A 6 -12.03 6.74 1.78
CA LEU A 6 -11.36 7.35 2.94
C LEU A 6 -10.51 6.32 3.71
N LEU A 7 -11.04 5.12 3.92
CA LEU A 7 -10.30 4.04 4.61
C LEU A 7 -9.13 3.54 3.76
N THR A 8 -9.33 3.43 2.44
CA THR A 8 -8.25 3.05 1.50
C THR A 8 -7.07 4.02 1.61
N LYS A 9 -7.33 5.33 1.55
CA LYS A 9 -6.30 6.35 1.73
C LYS A 9 -5.62 6.25 3.10
N GLN A 10 -6.41 6.11 4.17
CA GLN A 10 -5.88 6.01 5.53
C GLN A 10 -4.95 4.80 5.68
N TYR A 11 -5.34 3.64 5.17
CA TYR A 11 -4.53 2.43 5.21
C TYR A 11 -3.26 2.56 4.36
N ALA A 12 -3.33 3.15 3.16
CA ALA A 12 -2.15 3.40 2.35
C ALA A 12 -1.12 4.28 3.08
N VAL A 13 -1.57 5.35 3.74
CA VAL A 13 -0.70 6.22 4.54
C VAL A 13 -0.10 5.47 5.74
N CYS A 14 -0.93 4.71 6.48
CA CYS A 14 -0.45 3.94 7.62
C CYS A 14 0.58 2.88 7.25
N ILE A 15 0.41 2.21 6.11
CA ILE A 15 1.27 1.12 5.65
C ILE A 15 2.54 1.68 5.00
N TYR A 16 2.44 2.45 3.91
CA TYR A 16 3.61 2.85 3.13
C TYR A 16 4.40 4.01 3.73
N ILE A 17 3.74 4.95 4.42
CA ILE A 17 4.41 6.19 4.88
C ILE A 17 4.90 6.04 6.32
N TYR A 18 4.07 5.51 7.20
CA TYR A 18 4.36 5.47 8.64
C TYR A 18 4.69 4.08 9.20
N GLY A 19 4.40 2.98 8.48
CA GLY A 19 4.63 1.62 8.98
C GLY A 19 3.87 1.29 10.27
N THR A 20 2.75 1.97 10.54
CA THR A 20 1.92 1.76 11.74
C THR A 20 0.92 0.62 11.59
N ARG A 21 0.75 0.12 10.37
CA ARG A 21 -0.08 -1.03 10.02
C ARG A 21 0.62 -1.86 8.95
N THR A 22 0.13 -3.09 8.80
CA THR A 22 0.54 -4.07 7.79
C THR A 22 -0.69 -4.53 7.00
N PHE A 23 -0.53 -5.11 5.82
CA PHE A 23 -1.68 -5.66 5.09
C PHE A 23 -2.39 -6.78 5.87
N THR A 24 -1.64 -7.58 6.65
CA THR A 24 -2.23 -8.62 7.52
C THR A 24 -3.12 -8.07 8.64
N SER A 25 -3.00 -6.79 9.00
CA SER A 25 -3.79 -6.14 10.06
C SER A 25 -4.97 -5.29 9.55
N ILE A 26 -5.22 -5.30 8.24
CA ILE A 26 -6.40 -4.66 7.62
C ILE A 26 -7.24 -5.72 6.88
N PRO A 27 -8.55 -5.48 6.65
CA PRO A 27 -9.38 -6.44 5.93
C PRO A 27 -8.87 -6.68 4.50
N ALA A 28 -8.92 -7.94 4.06
CA ALA A 28 -8.40 -8.37 2.75
C ALA A 28 -9.00 -7.60 1.56
N GLU A 29 -10.27 -7.18 1.67
CA GLU A 29 -10.96 -6.36 0.67
C GLU A 29 -10.30 -5.00 0.40
N TYR A 30 -9.44 -4.52 1.31
CA TYR A 30 -8.69 -3.27 1.14
C TYR A 30 -7.28 -3.47 0.56
N HIS A 31 -6.78 -4.70 0.42
CA HIS A 31 -5.40 -4.93 -0.01
C HIS A 31 -5.14 -4.37 -1.41
N THR A 32 -5.96 -4.76 -2.38
CA THR A 32 -5.84 -4.30 -3.77
C THR A 32 -6.09 -2.79 -3.90
N PRO A 33 -7.18 -2.21 -3.33
CA PRO A 33 -7.40 -0.76 -3.37
C PRO A 33 -6.25 0.06 -2.76
N VAL A 34 -5.64 -0.42 -1.67
CA VAL A 34 -4.53 0.27 -1.02
C VAL A 34 -3.28 0.27 -1.90
N LYS A 35 -2.97 -0.86 -2.55
CA LYS A 35 -1.85 -0.96 -3.51
C LYS A 35 -2.07 -0.07 -4.72
N GLN A 36 -3.29 -0.06 -5.28
CA GLN A 36 -3.66 0.84 -6.38
C GLN A 36 -3.54 2.31 -5.99
N TYR A 37 -3.98 2.67 -4.78
CA TYR A 37 -3.83 4.02 -4.26
C TYR A 37 -2.35 4.40 -4.15
N ALA A 38 -1.52 3.53 -3.58
CA ALA A 38 -0.08 3.76 -3.46
C ALA A 38 0.58 3.91 -4.83
N ALA A 39 0.30 3.01 -5.77
CA ALA A 39 0.83 3.07 -7.13
C ALA A 39 0.46 4.36 -7.88
N THR A 40 -0.74 4.88 -7.64
CA THR A 40 -1.23 6.10 -8.30
C THR A 40 -0.72 7.39 -7.63
N ASN A 41 -0.55 7.40 -6.31
CA ASN A 41 -0.37 8.63 -5.54
C ASN A 41 1.02 8.79 -4.91
N TYR A 42 1.81 7.73 -4.80
CA TYR A 42 3.13 7.76 -4.18
C TYR A 42 4.24 7.69 -5.22
N THR A 43 5.37 8.31 -4.89
CA THR A 43 6.56 8.21 -5.72
C THR A 43 7.21 6.84 -5.55
N LEU A 44 7.97 6.38 -6.55
CA LEU A 44 8.76 5.16 -6.46
C LEU A 44 9.63 5.14 -5.21
N ALA A 45 10.29 6.27 -4.91
CA ALA A 45 11.10 6.41 -3.72
C ALA A 45 10.32 6.19 -2.40
N GLN A 46 9.04 6.55 -2.35
CA GLN A 46 8.21 6.27 -1.16
C GLN A 46 7.89 4.78 -1.04
N ILE A 47 7.57 4.13 -2.15
CA ILE A 47 7.25 2.69 -2.20
C ILE A 47 8.51 1.86 -1.87
N ASP A 48 9.66 2.21 -2.44
CA ASP A 48 10.96 1.56 -2.17
C ASP A 48 11.40 1.77 -0.71
N ASN A 49 11.17 2.96 -0.15
CA ASN A 49 11.49 3.24 1.25
C ASN A 49 10.60 2.45 2.20
N ALA A 50 9.33 2.21 1.85
CA ALA A 50 8.46 1.31 2.62
C ALA A 50 9.02 -0.11 2.68
N LEU A 51 9.57 -0.63 1.57
CA LEU A 51 10.26 -1.92 1.54
C LEU A 51 11.56 -1.88 2.36
N ALA A 52 12.41 -0.87 2.15
CA ALA A 52 13.69 -0.74 2.84
C ALA A 52 13.55 -0.63 4.36
N LYS A 53 12.44 -0.04 4.84
CA LYS A 53 12.09 0.05 6.26
C LYS A 53 11.35 -1.17 6.80
N GLY A 54 10.98 -2.13 5.95
CA GLY A 54 10.24 -3.33 6.32
C GLY A 54 8.76 -3.08 6.64
N TYR A 55 8.16 -2.00 6.13
CA TYR A 55 6.73 -1.72 6.29
C TYR A 55 5.85 -2.61 5.42
N ILE A 56 6.40 -3.03 4.29
CA ILE A 56 5.82 -3.97 3.34
C ILE A 56 6.84 -5.04 3.00
N THR A 57 6.37 -6.19 2.52
CA THR A 57 7.18 -7.30 2.03
C THR A 57 7.62 -7.08 0.58
N GLU A 58 8.60 -7.85 0.11
CA GLU A 58 9.02 -7.85 -1.30
C GLU A 58 7.87 -8.19 -2.25
N GLN A 59 7.01 -9.13 -1.87
CA GLN A 59 5.83 -9.49 -2.66
C GLN A 59 4.85 -8.32 -2.78
N GLU A 60 4.51 -7.66 -1.67
CA GLU A 60 3.59 -6.52 -1.67
C GLU A 60 4.17 -5.33 -2.44
N HIS A 61 5.48 -5.12 -2.38
CA HIS A 61 6.20 -4.15 -3.19
C HIS A 61 6.06 -4.48 -4.68
N ALA A 62 6.39 -5.71 -5.09
CA ALA A 62 6.28 -6.14 -6.49
C ALA A 62 4.85 -5.98 -7.03
N GLU A 63 3.84 -6.42 -6.28
CA GLU A 63 2.42 -6.26 -6.64
C GLU A 63 2.02 -4.77 -6.75
N THR A 64 2.61 -3.89 -5.94
CA THR A 64 2.37 -2.43 -6.06
C THR A 64 3.03 -1.89 -7.32
N MET A 65 4.26 -2.33 -7.61
CA MET A 65 5.04 -1.88 -8.77
C MET A 65 4.40 -2.29 -10.09
N GLU A 66 3.83 -3.50 -10.18
CA GLU A 66 3.06 -3.95 -11.35
C GLU A 66 1.92 -2.98 -11.71
N LEU A 67 1.30 -2.35 -10.71
CA LEU A 67 0.23 -1.36 -10.88
C LEU A 67 0.73 0.05 -11.24
N VAL A 68 2.01 0.36 -11.02
CA VAL A 68 2.61 1.64 -11.43
C VAL A 68 2.88 1.66 -12.94
N VAL A 69 3.22 0.50 -13.51
CA VAL A 69 3.59 0.36 -14.93
C VAL A 69 2.40 -0.01 -15.83
N SER A 70 1.21 -0.24 -15.26
CA SER A 70 -0.03 -0.58 -15.98
C SER A 70 -0.81 0.65 -16.42
#